data_AF-A0A8S3GYR9-F1
#
_entry.id   AF-A0A8S3GYR9-F1
#
_cell.length_a   1.000
_cell.length_b   1.000
_cell.length_c   1.000
_cell.angle_alpha   90.00
_cell.angle_beta   90.00
_cell.angle_gamma   90.00
#
_symmetry.space_group_name_H-M   'P 1'
#
loop_
_entity.id
_entity.type
_entity.pdbx_description
1 polymer ?
#
loop_
_entity_poly.entity_id
_entity_poly.type
_entity_poly.pdbx_seq_one_letter_code
_entity_poly.pdbx_strand_id
1 'polypeptide(L)'
;RADLCSKCQHRYELKWLLDISTKDSHFIFNEKLYCQTKGIPMGCPLGPLLADIYINYLESKLKRRLEENGVLYWKRFVDDCFVLVNENTDINKLLDILNSFDVDIQFAVETEKNHSISFLDILITRTNIDVNKTGLNTLPIEVLHSFLTITKRHMSIIRAVQYEQLLNILRLQYPREKLNNQKSLMLVPILYPAPTVLLSSSCIL
;
A
#
# COMPACT_ATOMS: atom_id res chain seq x y z
N ARG A 1 27.35 28.75 13.15
CA ARG A 1 27.33 27.88 11.93
C ARG A 1 28.55 26.95 11.88
N ALA A 2 29.49 27.01 12.85
CA ALA A 2 30.76 26.27 12.85
C ALA A 2 30.89 25.22 13.99
N ASP A 3 29.83 24.99 14.77
CA ASP A 3 29.90 24.20 16.02
C ASP A 3 29.29 22.79 15.89
N LEU A 4 28.89 22.38 14.68
CA LEU A 4 28.34 21.06 14.41
C LEU A 4 29.42 20.11 13.89
N CYS A 5 29.38 18.86 14.36
CA CYS A 5 30.19 17.80 13.79
C CYS A 5 29.90 17.64 12.28
N SER A 6 30.86 17.19 11.47
CA SER A 6 30.68 17.04 10.01
C SER A 6 29.47 16.17 9.63
N LYS A 7 29.21 15.08 10.36
CA LYS A 7 28.00 14.24 10.18
C LYS A 7 26.70 14.98 10.53
N CYS A 8 26.76 15.83 11.54
CA CYS A 8 25.64 16.63 12.02
C CYS A 8 25.28 17.71 10.99
N GLN A 9 26.30 18.27 10.33
CA GLN A 9 26.15 19.22 9.25
C GLN A 9 25.48 18.60 8.02
N HIS A 10 25.93 17.44 7.54
CA HIS A 10 25.27 16.76 6.40
C HIS A 10 23.80 16.40 6.68
N ARG A 11 23.47 15.95 7.90
CA ARG A 11 22.08 15.66 8.29
C ARG A 11 21.23 16.93 8.28
N TYR A 12 21.78 18.04 8.74
CA TYR A 12 21.09 19.32 8.72
C TYR A 12 20.85 19.79 7.28
N GLU A 13 21.87 19.75 6.43
CA GLU A 13 21.78 20.13 5.02
C GLU A 13 20.75 19.27 4.27
N LEU A 14 20.80 17.94 4.46
CA LEU A 14 19.81 17.04 3.87
C LEU A 14 18.39 17.33 4.35
N LYS A 15 18.20 17.55 5.67
CA LYS A 15 16.90 17.91 6.23
C LYS A 15 16.38 19.20 5.61
N TRP A 16 17.24 20.21 5.48
CA TRP A 16 16.89 21.50 4.89
C TRP A 16 16.50 21.38 3.41
N LEU A 17 17.26 20.62 2.62
CA LEU A 17 16.94 20.35 1.22
C LEU A 17 15.62 19.59 1.06
N LEU A 18 15.38 18.58 1.91
CA LEU A 18 14.10 17.86 1.93
C LEU A 18 12.95 18.77 2.30
N ASP A 19 13.14 19.66 3.28
CA ASP A 19 12.11 20.63 3.69
C ASP A 19 11.69 21.51 2.51
N ILE A 20 12.65 22.08 1.79
CA ILE A 20 12.39 22.94 0.62
C ILE A 20 11.80 22.13 -0.55
N SER A 21 12.24 20.89 -0.74
CA SER A 21 11.78 20.06 -1.87
C SER A 21 10.37 19.49 -1.68
N THR A 22 9.85 19.52 -0.45
CA THR A 22 8.57 18.87 -0.09
C THR A 22 7.53 19.85 0.45
N LYS A 23 7.96 20.97 1.04
CA LYS A 23 7.07 22.07 1.44
C LYS A 23 6.89 23.05 0.28
N ASP A 24 5.84 23.87 0.38
CA ASP A 24 5.58 24.98 -0.53
C ASP A 24 5.59 24.55 -2.00
N SER A 25 4.94 23.42 -2.28
CA SER A 25 4.80 22.92 -3.64
C SER A 25 3.68 23.64 -4.35
N HIS A 26 4.02 24.33 -5.43
CA HIS A 26 3.10 25.13 -6.22
C HIS A 26 2.85 24.48 -7.58
N PHE A 27 1.61 24.52 -8.05
CA PHE A 27 1.24 24.11 -9.40
C PHE A 27 0.24 25.08 -10.01
N ILE A 28 0.11 25.05 -11.34
CA ILE A 28 -0.86 25.87 -12.07
C ILE A 28 -1.89 24.93 -12.68
N PHE A 29 -3.16 25.22 -12.44
CA PHE A 29 -4.27 24.51 -13.08
C PHE A 29 -5.38 25.50 -13.42
N ASN A 30 -5.91 25.43 -14.64
CA ASN A 30 -6.88 26.41 -15.16
C ASN A 30 -6.45 27.86 -14.92
N GLU A 31 -5.19 28.18 -15.26
CA GLU A 31 -4.59 29.51 -15.12
C GLU A 31 -4.55 30.07 -13.68
N LYS A 32 -4.84 29.23 -12.68
CA LYS A 32 -4.78 29.59 -11.26
C LYS A 32 -3.59 28.92 -10.59
N LEU A 33 -2.87 29.72 -9.80
CA LEU A 33 -1.78 29.24 -8.95
C LEU A 33 -2.34 28.62 -7.68
N TYR A 34 -1.72 27.53 -7.30
CA TYR A 34 -2.21 26.62 -6.30
C TYR A 34 -1.05 26.11 -5.45
N CYS A 35 -1.17 26.17 -4.12
CA CYS A 35 -0.18 25.61 -3.20
C CYS A 35 -0.76 24.40 -2.48
N GLN A 36 0.04 23.33 -2.44
CA GLN A 36 -0.28 22.15 -1.69
C GLN A 36 0.17 22.31 -0.24
N THR A 37 -0.80 22.36 0.66
CA THR A 37 -0.54 22.49 2.11
C THR A 37 -0.47 21.16 2.84
N LYS A 38 -0.99 20.08 2.25
CA LYS A 38 -1.01 18.73 2.81
C LYS A 38 -0.62 17.67 1.78
N GLY A 39 0.07 16.64 2.26
CA GLY A 39 0.57 15.55 1.43
C GLY A 39 1.73 15.97 0.53
N ILE A 40 2.08 15.10 -0.41
CA ILE A 40 3.18 15.31 -1.34
C ILE A 40 2.59 15.50 -2.74
N PRO A 41 3.10 16.42 -3.58
CA PRO A 41 2.54 16.60 -4.91
C PRO A 41 2.66 15.35 -5.75
N MET A 42 1.58 15.05 -6.46
CA MET A 42 1.62 14.09 -7.54
C MET A 42 2.67 14.57 -8.56
N GLY A 43 3.56 13.66 -8.97
CA GLY A 43 4.69 14.00 -9.85
C GLY A 43 5.94 14.49 -9.12
N CYS A 44 5.92 14.62 -7.78
CA CYS A 44 7.16 14.81 -7.02
C CYS A 44 8.09 13.59 -7.22
N PRO A 45 9.35 13.77 -7.65
CA PRO A 45 10.30 12.67 -7.75
C PRO A 45 10.55 11.96 -6.41
N LEU A 46 10.41 12.70 -5.30
CA LEU A 46 10.53 12.16 -3.94
C LEU A 46 9.21 11.59 -3.39
N GLY A 47 8.09 11.83 -4.06
CA GLY A 47 6.76 11.42 -3.61
C GLY A 47 6.65 9.94 -3.30
N PRO A 48 6.97 9.04 -4.24
CA PRO A 48 6.92 7.60 -4.00
C PRO A 48 7.79 7.16 -2.82
N LEU A 49 9.00 7.71 -2.69
CA LEU A 49 9.93 7.37 -1.61
C LEU A 49 9.39 7.79 -0.24
N LEU A 50 8.91 9.02 -0.13
CA LEU A 50 8.41 9.57 1.13
C LEU A 50 7.08 8.93 1.54
N ALA A 51 6.19 8.63 0.59
CA ALA A 51 4.98 7.86 0.83
C ALA A 51 5.34 6.45 1.35
N ASP A 52 6.31 5.78 0.73
CA ASP A 52 6.78 4.46 1.16
C ASP A 52 7.33 4.50 2.59
N ILE A 53 8.16 5.49 2.91
CA ILE A 53 8.69 5.69 4.28
C ILE A 53 7.56 5.91 5.29
N TYR A 54 6.57 6.74 4.94
CA TYR A 54 5.46 7.07 5.84
C TYR A 54 4.56 5.86 6.11
N ILE A 55 4.16 5.13 5.07
CA ILE A 55 3.32 3.94 5.23
C ILE A 55 4.10 2.83 5.93
N ASN A 56 5.39 2.63 5.64
CA ASN A 56 6.23 1.67 6.40
C ASN A 56 6.29 2.03 7.90
N TYR A 57 6.37 3.33 8.23
CA TYR A 57 6.32 3.79 9.61
C TYR A 57 4.98 3.46 10.26
N LEU A 58 3.86 3.77 9.60
CA LEU A 58 2.50 3.43 10.06
C LEU A 58 2.35 1.92 10.29
N GLU A 59 2.73 1.10 9.30
CA GLU A 59 2.71 -0.36 9.38
C GLU A 59 3.51 -0.86 10.59
N SER A 60 4.72 -0.32 10.80
CA SER A 60 5.58 -0.71 11.93
C SER A 60 4.94 -0.41 13.30
N LYS A 61 4.18 0.69 13.39
CA LYS A 61 3.51 1.13 14.62
C LYS A 61 2.26 0.31 14.91
N LEU A 62 1.52 -0.08 13.87
CA LEU A 62 0.27 -0.81 14.02
C LEU A 62 0.45 -2.33 13.99
N LYS A 63 1.58 -2.84 13.50
CA LYS A 63 1.84 -4.28 13.27
C LYS A 63 1.32 -5.18 14.39
N ARG A 64 1.75 -4.95 15.64
CA ARG A 64 1.32 -5.77 16.78
C ARG A 64 -0.19 -5.73 17.00
N ARG A 65 -0.81 -4.55 16.92
CA ARG A 65 -2.27 -4.39 17.08
C ARG A 65 -3.01 -5.11 15.94
N LEU A 66 -2.49 -5.05 14.72
CA LEU A 66 -3.09 -5.74 13.57
C LEU A 66 -3.02 -7.26 13.75
N GLU A 67 -1.86 -7.79 14.15
CA GLU A 67 -1.67 -9.22 14.42
C GLU A 67 -2.59 -9.73 15.56
N GLU A 68 -2.68 -8.98 16.66
CA GLU A 68 -3.59 -9.28 17.78
C GLU A 68 -5.07 -9.26 17.39
N ASN A 69 -5.42 -8.51 16.34
CA ASN A 69 -6.79 -8.42 15.81
C ASN A 69 -6.99 -9.27 14.55
N GLY A 70 -6.15 -10.30 14.35
CA GLY A 70 -6.43 -11.37 13.38
C GLY A 70 -5.79 -11.19 12.00
N VAL A 71 -4.90 -10.21 11.82
CA VAL A 71 -4.05 -10.14 10.62
C VAL A 71 -2.98 -11.21 10.67
N LEU A 72 -2.94 -12.05 9.64
CA LEU A 72 -2.00 -13.16 9.49
C LEU A 72 -0.89 -12.82 8.49
N TYR A 73 -1.24 -12.04 7.48
CA TYR A 73 -0.31 -11.62 6.44
C TYR A 73 -0.67 -10.22 5.99
N TRP A 74 0.34 -9.39 5.78
CA TRP A 74 0.19 -8.04 5.27
C TRP A 74 1.25 -7.80 4.21
N LYS A 75 0.82 -7.32 3.04
CA LYS A 75 1.74 -6.96 1.98
C LYS A 75 1.22 -5.81 1.16
N ARG A 76 2.04 -4.78 1.07
CA ARG A 76 1.76 -3.59 0.27
C ARG A 76 2.43 -3.67 -1.10
N PHE A 77 1.71 -3.16 -2.08
CA PHE A 77 2.16 -2.87 -3.43
C PHE A 77 1.85 -1.40 -3.75
N VAL A 78 2.86 -0.53 -3.65
CA VAL A 78 2.71 0.93 -3.79
C VAL A 78 1.60 1.44 -2.88
N ASP A 79 0.41 1.68 -3.43
CA ASP A 79 -0.76 2.21 -2.74
C ASP A 79 -1.72 1.13 -2.26
N ASP A 80 -1.69 -0.11 -2.77
CA ASP A 80 -2.65 -1.16 -2.42
C ASP A 80 -2.05 -2.18 -1.44
N CYS A 81 -2.81 -2.58 -0.42
CA CYS A 81 -2.41 -3.59 0.55
C CYS A 81 -3.25 -4.86 0.38
N PHE A 82 -2.58 -5.99 0.20
CA PHE A 82 -3.17 -7.32 0.28
C PHE A 82 -2.95 -7.89 1.69
N VAL A 83 -4.04 -8.30 2.34
CA VAL A 83 -4.03 -8.75 3.72
C VAL A 83 -4.78 -10.07 3.86
N LEU A 84 -4.17 -11.04 4.53
CA LEU A 84 -4.88 -12.25 4.96
C LEU A 84 -5.23 -12.13 6.42
N VAL A 85 -6.47 -12.45 6.75
CA VAL A 85 -7.00 -12.41 8.11
C VAL A 85 -7.65 -13.74 8.47
N ASN A 86 -7.80 -13.99 9.77
CA ASN A 86 -8.65 -15.09 10.24
C ASN A 86 -10.10 -14.88 9.78
N GLU A 87 -10.83 -15.96 9.50
CA GLU A 87 -12.23 -15.90 9.06
C GLU A 87 -13.17 -15.14 10.03
N ASN A 88 -12.87 -15.22 11.32
CA ASN A 88 -13.62 -14.61 12.41
C ASN A 88 -13.14 -13.19 12.77
N THR A 89 -12.24 -12.61 11.98
CA THR A 89 -11.72 -11.25 12.22
C THR A 89 -12.84 -10.22 12.04
N ASP A 90 -12.95 -9.29 12.99
CA ASP A 90 -13.81 -8.12 12.85
C ASP A 90 -13.11 -7.10 11.95
N ILE A 91 -13.60 -7.03 10.70
CA ILE A 91 -13.05 -6.16 9.66
C ILE A 91 -13.26 -4.68 9.99
N ASN A 92 -14.40 -4.33 10.60
CA ASN A 92 -14.69 -2.93 10.96
C ASN A 92 -13.73 -2.46 12.05
N LYS A 93 -13.51 -3.30 13.07
CA LYS A 93 -12.52 -3.01 14.11
C LYS A 93 -11.11 -2.87 13.55
N LEU A 94 -10.73 -3.70 12.58
CA LEU A 94 -9.43 -3.60 11.91
C LEU A 94 -9.31 -2.26 11.16
N LEU A 95 -10.36 -1.86 10.46
CA LEU A 95 -10.44 -0.60 9.74
C LEU A 95 -10.33 0.59 10.70
N ASP A 96 -11.02 0.55 11.83
CA ASP A 96 -10.94 1.58 12.88
C ASP A 96 -9.52 1.70 13.45
N ILE A 97 -8.81 0.59 13.65
CA ILE A 97 -7.42 0.61 14.10
C ILE A 97 -6.53 1.34 13.09
N LEU A 98 -6.69 1.05 11.80
CA LEU A 98 -5.92 1.69 10.72
C LEU A 98 -6.24 3.18 10.63
N ASN A 99 -7.53 3.52 10.63
CA ASN A 99 -8.02 4.90 10.50
C ASN A 99 -7.82 5.75 11.77
N SER A 100 -7.53 5.11 12.91
CA SER A 100 -7.17 5.82 14.14
C SER A 100 -5.76 6.41 14.13
N PHE A 101 -4.91 6.04 13.16
CA PHE A 101 -3.51 6.45 13.15
C PHE A 101 -3.31 7.87 12.64
N ASP A 102 -3.96 8.23 11.54
CA ASP A 102 -3.87 9.53 10.91
C ASP A 102 -5.24 9.95 10.38
N VAL A 103 -5.65 11.18 10.70
CA VAL A 103 -6.92 11.73 10.22
C VAL A 103 -6.90 11.98 8.71
N ASP A 104 -5.73 12.29 8.14
CA ASP A 104 -5.56 12.63 6.73
C ASP A 104 -5.36 11.39 5.83
N ILE A 105 -5.19 10.18 6.41
CA ILE A 105 -5.10 8.92 5.68
C ILE A 105 -6.20 7.97 6.16
N GLN A 106 -7.16 7.69 5.28
CA GLN A 106 -8.28 6.81 5.58
C GLN A 106 -8.21 5.57 4.70
N PHE A 107 -8.02 4.40 5.29
CA PHE A 107 -8.11 3.14 4.59
C PHE A 107 -9.56 2.83 4.24
N ALA A 108 -9.76 2.33 3.04
CA ALA A 108 -10.96 1.60 2.64
C ALA A 108 -10.64 0.11 2.53
N VAL A 109 -11.65 -0.72 2.73
CA VAL A 109 -11.54 -2.16 2.68
C VAL A 109 -12.43 -2.75 1.61
N GLU A 110 -11.88 -3.68 0.85
CA GLU A 110 -12.63 -4.61 0.02
C GLU A 110 -12.43 -6.03 0.54
N THR A 111 -13.54 -6.74 0.70
CA THR A 111 -13.53 -8.10 1.23
C THR A 111 -13.73 -9.08 0.10
N GLU A 112 -13.12 -10.25 0.22
CA GLU A 112 -13.34 -11.39 -0.67
C GLU A 112 -14.84 -11.70 -0.84
N LYS A 113 -15.27 -11.94 -2.08
CA LYS A 113 -16.64 -12.35 -2.45
C LYS A 113 -16.58 -13.61 -3.30
N ASN A 114 -17.39 -14.62 -2.98
CA ASN A 114 -17.41 -15.90 -3.70
C ASN A 114 -16.00 -16.50 -3.87
N HIS A 115 -15.24 -16.51 -2.77
CA HIS A 115 -13.86 -16.98 -2.74
C HIS A 115 -12.89 -16.25 -3.68
N SER A 116 -13.23 -15.04 -4.11
CA SER A 116 -12.42 -14.28 -5.06
C SER A 116 -12.27 -12.82 -4.65
N ILE A 117 -11.12 -12.23 -4.96
CA ILE A 117 -10.80 -10.83 -4.67
C ILE A 117 -9.91 -10.26 -5.79
N SER A 118 -10.18 -9.03 -6.21
CA SER A 118 -9.51 -8.41 -7.36
C SER A 118 -8.38 -7.49 -6.93
N PHE A 119 -7.13 -7.96 -6.98
CA PHE A 119 -5.98 -7.15 -6.59
C PHE A 119 -5.24 -6.62 -7.82
N LEU A 120 -5.20 -5.30 -8.00
CA LEU A 120 -4.72 -4.64 -9.22
C LEU A 120 -5.48 -5.17 -10.45
N ASP A 121 -4.75 -5.59 -11.49
CA ASP A 121 -5.30 -6.18 -12.72
C ASP A 121 -5.48 -7.71 -12.62
N ILE A 122 -5.52 -8.28 -11.40
CA ILE A 122 -5.47 -9.72 -11.17
C ILE A 122 -6.60 -10.17 -10.26
N LEU A 123 -7.37 -11.16 -10.72
CA LEU A 123 -8.35 -11.87 -9.90
C LEU A 123 -7.66 -13.02 -9.14
N ILE A 124 -7.72 -12.95 -7.82
CA ILE A 124 -7.20 -13.98 -6.92
C ILE A 124 -8.39 -14.83 -6.47
N THR A 125 -8.36 -16.14 -6.71
CA THR A 125 -9.44 -17.06 -6.32
C THR A 125 -8.89 -18.15 -5.40
N ARG A 126 -9.58 -18.37 -4.28
CA ARG A 126 -9.26 -19.46 -3.37
C ARG A 126 -9.81 -20.77 -3.92
N THR A 127 -8.98 -21.80 -3.97
CA THR A 127 -9.37 -23.11 -4.46
C THR A 127 -9.41 -24.12 -3.33
N ASN A 128 -10.40 -25.01 -3.36
CA ASN A 128 -10.48 -26.13 -2.43
C ASN A 128 -9.61 -27.30 -2.91
N ILE A 129 -8.36 -27.03 -3.29
CA ILE A 129 -7.44 -28.11 -3.67
C ILE A 129 -6.97 -28.78 -2.38
N ASP A 130 -7.26 -30.08 -2.27
CA ASP A 130 -6.77 -30.95 -1.22
C ASP A 130 -5.24 -31.05 -1.35
N VAL A 131 -4.55 -30.19 -0.58
CA VAL A 131 -3.09 -29.96 -0.60
C VAL A 131 -2.28 -31.26 -0.37
N ASN A 132 -2.93 -32.29 0.16
CA ASN A 132 -2.36 -33.61 0.39
C ASN A 132 -2.04 -34.40 -0.90
N LYS A 133 -2.67 -34.06 -2.04
CA LYS A 133 -2.48 -34.80 -3.31
C LYS A 133 -1.41 -34.22 -4.24
N THR A 134 -1.02 -32.95 -4.08
CA THR A 134 -0.16 -32.26 -5.05
C THR A 134 1.28 -32.03 -4.57
N GLY A 135 1.59 -32.27 -3.29
CA GLY A 135 2.94 -32.14 -2.74
C GLY A 135 3.50 -30.71 -2.73
N LEU A 136 2.70 -29.71 -3.09
CA LEU A 136 3.08 -28.31 -3.19
C LEU A 136 2.91 -27.60 -1.84
N ASN A 137 3.93 -26.84 -1.41
CA ASN A 137 3.95 -26.05 -0.16
C ASN A 137 3.30 -24.67 -0.30
N THR A 138 2.38 -24.50 -1.24
CA THR A 138 1.80 -23.20 -1.60
C THR A 138 0.42 -23.02 -0.97
N LEU A 139 0.01 -21.77 -0.73
CA LEU A 139 -1.37 -21.43 -0.39
C LEU A 139 -2.33 -22.09 -1.42
N PRO A 140 -3.51 -22.62 -1.03
CA PRO A 140 -4.53 -23.12 -1.93
C PRO A 140 -5.28 -21.92 -2.56
N ILE A 141 -4.52 -21.09 -3.25
CA ILE A 141 -4.98 -19.91 -3.98
C ILE A 141 -4.56 -20.17 -5.43
N GLU A 142 -5.52 -20.40 -6.33
CA GLU A 142 -5.24 -20.31 -7.76
C GLU A 142 -5.45 -18.87 -8.20
N VAL A 143 -4.42 -18.30 -8.80
CA VAL A 143 -4.59 -17.05 -9.55
C VAL A 143 -5.31 -17.39 -10.83
N LEU A 144 -6.61 -17.12 -10.87
CA LEU A 144 -7.40 -17.20 -12.09
C LEU A 144 -7.15 -15.91 -12.87
N HIS A 145 -6.16 -15.95 -13.76
CA HIS A 145 -5.83 -14.85 -14.67
C HIS A 145 -7.07 -14.39 -15.43
N SER A 146 -7.48 -13.14 -15.24
CA SER A 146 -8.29 -12.39 -16.21
C SER A 146 -8.02 -10.91 -16.00
N PHE A 147 -7.54 -10.10 -16.95
CA PHE A 147 -7.42 -10.14 -18.42
C PHE A 147 -5.93 -9.94 -18.80
N LEU A 148 -5.24 -10.67 -19.67
CA LEU A 148 -5.60 -11.39 -20.88
C LEU A 148 -4.60 -12.55 -21.09
N THR A 149 -4.99 -13.49 -21.92
CA THR A 149 -4.14 -14.26 -22.84
C THR A 149 -3.28 -13.36 -23.75
N ILE A 150 -2.67 -12.28 -23.24
CA ILE A 150 -1.60 -11.56 -23.93
C ILE A 150 -0.32 -12.23 -23.48
N THR A 151 0.12 -13.11 -24.37
CA THR A 151 1.51 -13.46 -24.66
C THR A 151 2.53 -12.84 -23.70
N LYS A 152 3.43 -13.68 -23.17
CA LYS A 152 4.73 -13.31 -22.57
C LYS A 152 5.58 -12.30 -23.40
N ARG A 153 5.07 -11.79 -24.52
CA ARG A 153 5.72 -10.93 -25.52
C ARG A 153 5.32 -9.45 -25.44
N HIS A 154 4.27 -9.05 -24.71
CA HIS A 154 3.78 -7.65 -24.69
C HIS A 154 3.54 -7.08 -23.28
N MET A 155 4.36 -7.48 -22.31
CA MET A 155 4.35 -6.91 -20.97
C MET A 155 5.36 -5.76 -20.92
N SER A 156 4.93 -4.52 -20.67
CA SER A 156 5.84 -3.43 -20.29
C SER A 156 6.62 -3.86 -19.05
N ILE A 157 7.89 -3.44 -18.90
CA ILE A 157 8.77 -3.84 -17.79
C ILE A 157 8.08 -3.68 -16.42
N ILE A 158 7.32 -2.60 -16.23
CA ILE A 158 6.59 -2.29 -15.00
C ILE A 158 5.57 -3.40 -14.65
N ARG A 159 4.80 -3.89 -15.64
CA ARG A 159 3.79 -4.94 -15.46
C ARG A 159 4.41 -6.32 -15.22
N ALA A 160 5.58 -6.59 -15.79
CA ALA A 160 6.31 -7.83 -15.56
C ALA A 160 6.87 -7.90 -14.13
N VAL A 161 7.40 -6.78 -13.62
CA VAL A 161 7.89 -6.69 -12.23
C VAL A 161 6.75 -6.83 -11.22
N GLN A 162 5.61 -6.17 -11.48
CA GLN A 162 4.37 -6.33 -10.71
C GLN A 162 3.96 -7.80 -10.58
N TYR A 163 3.91 -8.50 -11.71
CA TYR A 163 3.49 -9.90 -11.76
C TYR A 163 4.45 -10.84 -11.03
N GLU A 164 5.77 -10.69 -11.19
CA GLU A 164 6.77 -11.50 -10.48
C GLU A 164 6.79 -11.23 -8.97
N GLN A 165 6.60 -9.98 -8.55
CA GLN A 165 6.47 -9.64 -7.13
C GLN A 165 5.19 -10.22 -6.54
N LEU A 166 4.07 -10.17 -7.26
CA LEU A 166 2.83 -10.80 -6.84
C LEU A 166 2.96 -12.33 -6.77
N LEU A 167 3.63 -12.94 -7.75
CA LEU A 167 3.95 -14.37 -7.71
C LEU A 167 4.80 -14.72 -6.49
N ASN A 168 5.74 -13.87 -6.06
CA ASN A 168 6.49 -14.07 -4.81
C ASN A 168 5.61 -13.91 -3.56
N ILE A 169 4.60 -13.03 -3.60
CA ILE A 169 3.58 -12.88 -2.55
C ILE A 169 2.65 -14.10 -2.51
N LEU A 170 2.39 -14.76 -3.64
CA LEU A 170 1.54 -15.94 -3.70
C LEU A 170 2.31 -17.25 -3.47
N ARG A 171 3.61 -17.28 -3.81
CA ARG A 171 4.56 -18.38 -3.53
C ARG A 171 5.01 -18.44 -2.07
N LEU A 172 4.46 -17.59 -1.20
CA LEU A 172 4.77 -17.63 0.22
C LEU A 172 4.54 -19.05 0.75
N GLN A 173 5.62 -19.63 1.27
CA GLN A 173 5.59 -20.82 2.11
C GLN A 173 4.95 -20.44 3.44
N TYR A 174 3.62 -20.33 3.44
CA TYR A 174 2.86 -20.21 4.67
C TYR A 174 2.70 -21.63 5.26
N PRO A 175 2.98 -21.85 6.55
CA PRO A 175 2.91 -23.19 7.13
C PRO A 175 1.50 -23.79 6.99
N ARG A 176 1.48 -25.04 6.50
CA ARG A 176 0.32 -25.82 5.98
C ARG A 176 -0.91 -25.88 6.90
N GLU A 177 -0.79 -25.59 8.19
CA GLU A 177 -1.81 -25.93 9.18
C GLU A 177 -2.89 -24.86 9.43
N LYS A 178 -2.72 -23.62 8.94
CA LYS A 178 -3.61 -22.50 9.32
C LYS A 178 -4.58 -22.03 8.25
N LEU A 179 -4.59 -22.63 7.06
CA LEU A 179 -5.17 -22.00 5.89
C LEU A 179 -6.64 -22.29 5.58
N ASN A 180 -7.24 -23.29 6.22
CA ASN A 180 -8.60 -23.71 5.87
C ASN A 180 -9.69 -22.71 6.30
N ASN A 181 -9.42 -21.81 7.26
CA ASN A 181 -10.39 -20.84 7.81
C ASN A 181 -9.85 -19.38 7.77
N GLN A 182 -9.37 -18.93 6.61
CA GLN A 182 -8.87 -17.57 6.41
C GLN A 182 -9.71 -16.81 5.37
N LYS A 183 -9.74 -15.48 5.50
CA LYS A 183 -10.33 -14.53 4.53
C LYS A 183 -9.24 -13.63 3.97
N SER A 184 -9.36 -13.27 2.70
CA SER A 184 -8.54 -12.22 2.09
C SER A 184 -9.27 -10.87 2.14
N LEU A 185 -8.49 -9.83 2.44
CA LEU A 185 -8.91 -8.43 2.44
C LEU A 185 -7.95 -7.64 1.56
N MET A 186 -8.50 -6.65 0.87
CA MET A 186 -7.71 -5.59 0.28
C MET A 186 -7.98 -4.32 1.05
N LEU A 187 -6.91 -3.59 1.29
CA LEU A 187 -6.96 -2.29 1.94
C LEU A 187 -6.29 -1.28 1.03
N VAL A 188 -7.01 -0.20 0.75
CA VAL A 188 -6.51 0.90 -0.06
C VAL A 188 -6.51 2.15 0.81
N PRO A 189 -5.34 2.68 1.23
CA PRO A 189 -5.25 4.03 1.79
C PRO A 189 -5.83 5.03 0.80
N ILE A 190 -6.98 5.59 1.17
CA ILE A 190 -7.59 6.70 0.47
C ILE A 190 -7.21 8.00 1.17
N LEU A 191 -6.57 8.87 0.39
CA LEU A 191 -6.36 10.26 0.75
C LEU A 191 -7.68 11.01 0.47
N TYR A 192 -8.62 10.99 1.42
CA TYR A 192 -9.81 11.84 1.32
C TYR A 192 -9.61 13.19 2.01
N PRO A 193 -10.05 14.31 1.40
CA PRO A 193 -10.73 14.41 0.10
C PRO A 193 -9.85 15.03 -0.99
N ALA A 194 -9.74 14.37 -2.15
CA ALA A 194 -9.72 15.11 -3.41
C ALA A 194 -11.21 15.43 -3.75
N PRO A 195 -11.64 16.70 -3.89
CA PRO A 195 -10.89 17.86 -4.32
C PRO A 195 -10.83 18.91 -3.21
N THR A 196 -9.94 18.73 -2.27
CA THR A 196 -9.36 19.88 -1.59
C THR A 196 -7.91 19.53 -1.36
N VAL A 197 -7.14 19.59 -2.45
CA VAL A 197 -5.91 20.36 -2.29
C VAL A 197 -6.39 21.63 -1.59
N LEU A 198 -5.95 21.84 -0.34
CA LEU A 198 -6.24 23.06 0.41
C LEU A 198 -5.53 24.19 -0.32
N LEU A 199 -6.10 24.52 -1.47
CA LEU A 199 -5.71 25.54 -2.40
C LEU A 199 -6.20 26.81 -1.79
N SER A 200 -5.34 27.42 -0.97
CA SER A 200 -5.47 28.86 -0.82
C SER A 200 -5.28 29.45 -2.22
N SER A 201 -6.32 30.05 -2.78
CA SER A 201 -6.27 30.89 -3.98
C SER A 201 -5.44 32.18 -3.78
N SER A 202 -4.70 32.25 -2.68
CA SER A 202 -3.90 33.36 -2.21
C SER A 202 -2.57 32.82 -1.69
N CYS A 203 -1.74 32.30 -2.59
CA CYS A 203 -0.30 32.34 -2.36
C CYS A 203 0.11 33.81 -2.38
N ILE A 204 0.13 34.44 -1.21
CA ILE A 204 0.81 35.73 -1.06
C ILE A 204 2.30 35.42 -1.21
N LEU A 205 2.90 35.92 -2.29
CA LEU A 205 4.35 35.98 -2.49
C LEU A 205 5.01 36.77 -1.35
#